data_AF-A0A1Y5FFU1-F1
#
_entry.id   AF-A0A1Y5FFU1-F1
#
_cell.length_a   1.000
_cell.length_b   1.000
_cell.length_c   1.000
_cell.angle_alpha   90.00
_cell.angle_beta   90.00
_cell.angle_gamma   90.00
#
_symmetry.space_group_name_H-M   'P 1'
#
loop_
_entity.id
_entity.type
_entity.pdbx_description
1 polymer ?
#
loop_
_entity_poly.entity_id
_entity_poly.type
_entity_poly.pdbx_seq_one_letter_code
_entity_poly.pdbx_strand_id
1 'polypeptide(L)'
;MQVNSDPRTGSSSFLQRPQREIQRCPQCESIFLDNNECESCGYQIGFDFLGDPLGEKSFYSIRESYWENLGPISKLHEDFESLDPKKFNRYKRKLLFRYNVLLDYLYDQTEFRLNDRNLYLQEFTDLIIELVRYGVSESELWQKIDSDSEDNHLHLMYQKIQAAIVLGNKEKEEASSFVLSLLNYKVFGFMRLGSIAVTFLGSFGIISAALSFYRYMIFNY
;
A
#
# COMPACT_ATOMS: atom_id res chain seq x y z
N MET A 1 -55.41 -23.79 57.85
CA MET A 1 -53.95 -23.98 57.68
C MET A 1 -53.32 -22.61 57.54
N GLN A 2 -52.62 -22.13 58.57
CA GLN A 2 -51.86 -20.89 58.49
C GLN A 2 -50.46 -21.24 58.01
N VAL A 3 -50.07 -20.71 56.85
CA VAL A 3 -48.69 -20.79 56.36
C VAL A 3 -47.98 -19.54 56.87
N ASN A 4 -47.12 -19.75 57.86
CA ASN A 4 -46.25 -18.74 58.42
C ASN A 4 -44.98 -18.68 57.54
N SER A 5 -44.81 -17.62 56.78
CA SER A 5 -43.58 -17.40 56.00
C SER A 5 -42.72 -16.37 56.72
N ASP A 6 -41.68 -16.85 57.40
CA ASP A 6 -40.64 -16.05 58.03
C ASP A 6 -39.88 -15.22 56.97
N PRO A 7 -39.69 -13.90 57.15
CA PRO A 7 -39.04 -13.04 56.15
C PRO A 7 -37.50 -13.11 56.15
N ARG A 8 -36.89 -14.06 56.87
CA ARG A 8 -35.43 -14.10 57.12
C ARG A 8 -34.62 -15.05 56.25
N THR A 9 -35.25 -15.83 55.38
CA THR A 9 -34.53 -16.68 54.42
C THR A 9 -34.82 -16.23 53.00
N GLY A 10 -34.23 -15.10 52.62
CA GLY A 10 -34.11 -14.69 51.23
C GLY A 10 -33.16 -15.64 50.51
N SER A 11 -33.65 -16.81 50.10
CA SER A 11 -33.01 -17.65 49.08
C SER A 11 -33.12 -16.93 47.75
N SER A 12 -32.27 -15.93 47.57
CA SER A 12 -32.10 -15.29 46.28
C SER A 12 -31.37 -16.27 45.38
N SER A 13 -32.14 -16.93 44.51
CA SER A 13 -31.65 -17.69 43.38
C SER A 13 -31.08 -16.72 42.34
N PHE A 14 -29.98 -16.04 42.69
CA PHE A 14 -29.10 -15.43 41.72
C PHE A 14 -28.39 -16.57 41.03
N LEU A 15 -28.93 -17.00 39.89
CA LEU A 15 -28.20 -17.83 38.94
C LEU A 15 -26.82 -17.18 38.75
N GLN A 16 -25.77 -17.87 39.20
CA GLN A 16 -24.40 -17.48 38.93
C GLN A 16 -24.27 -17.43 37.41
N ARG A 17 -24.24 -16.22 36.85
CA ARG A 17 -23.89 -16.02 35.45
C ARG A 17 -22.52 -16.69 35.26
N PRO A 18 -22.30 -17.45 34.17
CA PRO A 18 -21.00 -18.05 33.93
C PRO A 18 -19.94 -16.96 34.04
N GLN A 19 -19.01 -17.12 34.99
CA GLN A 19 -17.89 -16.21 35.15
C GLN A 19 -17.13 -16.23 33.84
N ARG A 20 -17.31 -15.19 33.02
CA ARG A 20 -16.41 -14.94 31.90
C ARG A 20 -15.03 -14.75 32.51
N GLU A 21 -14.04 -15.46 31.98
CA GLU A 21 -12.66 -15.31 32.42
C GLU A 21 -12.30 -13.82 32.41
N ILE A 22 -11.75 -13.35 33.52
CA ILE A 22 -11.38 -11.95 33.70
C ILE A 22 -10.14 -11.72 32.83
N GLN A 23 -10.34 -11.14 31.64
CA GLN A 23 -9.23 -10.70 30.80
C GLN A 23 -8.51 -9.55 31.50
N ARG A 24 -7.19 -9.67 31.63
CA ARG A 24 -6.32 -8.64 32.22
C ARG A 24 -5.53 -7.97 31.12
N CYS A 25 -5.28 -6.67 31.28
CA CYS A 25 -4.37 -5.96 30.39
C CYS A 25 -2.95 -6.56 30.48
N PRO A 26 -2.31 -6.94 29.36
CA PRO A 26 -0.96 -7.51 29.40
C PRO A 26 0.11 -6.49 29.82
N GLN A 27 -0.19 -5.19 29.75
CA GLN A 27 0.78 -4.12 30.03
C GLN A 27 0.73 -3.58 31.46
N CYS A 28 -0.44 -3.57 32.09
CA CYS A 28 -0.60 -3.02 33.45
C CYS A 28 -1.38 -3.93 34.40
N GLU A 29 -1.73 -5.14 33.97
CA GLU A 29 -2.51 -6.14 34.71
C GLU A 29 -3.88 -5.66 35.21
N SER A 30 -4.34 -4.50 34.77
CA SER A 30 -5.65 -3.98 35.15
C SER A 30 -6.78 -4.85 34.57
N ILE A 31 -7.89 -4.87 35.30
CA ILE A 31 -9.10 -5.63 34.95
C ILE A 31 -10.13 -4.71 34.23
N PHE A 32 -9.87 -3.41 34.22
CA PHE A 32 -10.75 -2.40 33.66
C PHE A 32 -10.51 -2.26 32.16
N LEU A 33 -11.20 -3.11 31.41
CA LEU A 33 -11.23 -3.11 29.95
C LEU A 33 -12.58 -2.59 29.49
N ASP A 34 -12.58 -1.50 28.72
CA ASP A 34 -13.77 -0.97 28.06
C ASP A 34 -13.50 -0.92 26.56
N ASN A 35 -14.43 -1.47 25.75
CA ASN A 35 -14.31 -1.57 24.29
C ASN A 35 -12.93 -2.04 23.79
N ASN A 36 -12.38 -3.10 24.39
CA ASN A 36 -11.05 -3.62 24.03
C ASN A 36 -9.90 -2.61 24.27
N GLU A 37 -10.11 -1.57 25.07
CA GLU A 37 -9.08 -0.64 25.51
C GLU A 37 -8.96 -0.69 27.03
N CYS A 38 -7.73 -0.71 27.53
CA CYS A 38 -7.46 -0.69 28.95
C CYS A 38 -7.64 0.73 29.49
N GLU A 39 -8.61 0.94 30.38
CA GLU A 39 -8.89 2.27 30.97
C GLU A 39 -7.69 2.83 31.77
N SER A 40 -6.89 1.94 32.36
CA SER A 40 -5.76 2.35 33.23
C SER A 40 -4.53 2.82 32.46
N CYS A 41 -4.27 2.32 31.25
CA CYS A 41 -3.06 2.63 30.48
C CYS A 41 -3.30 3.00 29.01
N GLY A 42 -4.55 2.97 28.55
CA GLY A 42 -4.93 3.22 27.15
C GLY A 42 -4.52 2.12 26.17
N TYR A 43 -4.11 0.94 26.67
CA TYR A 43 -3.65 -0.14 25.79
C TYR A 43 -4.83 -0.82 25.08
N GLN A 44 -4.87 -0.79 23.76
CA GLN A 44 -5.88 -1.45 22.94
C GLN A 44 -5.58 -2.95 22.79
N ILE A 45 -6.34 -3.77 23.50
CA ILE A 45 -6.36 -5.22 23.44
C ILE A 45 -7.13 -5.65 22.20
N GLY A 46 -6.44 -6.27 21.23
CA GLY A 46 -7.07 -6.71 19.99
C GLY A 46 -7.09 -5.65 18.89
N PHE A 47 -6.08 -4.76 18.85
CA PHE A 47 -5.86 -3.94 17.68
C PHE A 47 -5.54 -4.82 16.47
N ASP A 48 -6.53 -4.94 15.57
CA ASP A 48 -6.41 -5.73 14.36
C ASP A 48 -5.60 -4.96 13.31
N PHE A 49 -4.30 -5.26 13.21
CA PHE A 49 -3.43 -4.68 12.18
C PHE A 49 -3.81 -5.15 10.77
N LEU A 50 -4.42 -6.33 10.63
CA LEU A 50 -4.85 -6.90 9.35
C LEU A 50 -6.08 -6.15 8.82
N GLY A 51 -7.04 -5.83 9.68
CA GLY A 51 -8.30 -5.21 9.28
C GLY A 51 -9.09 -6.07 8.30
N ASP A 52 -10.19 -5.55 7.76
CA ASP A 52 -10.99 -6.29 6.76
C ASP A 52 -10.38 -6.19 5.35
N PRO A 53 -10.55 -7.22 4.50
CA PRO A 53 -10.13 -7.14 3.10
C PRO A 53 -10.94 -6.03 2.42
N LEU A 54 -10.30 -5.22 1.58
CA LEU A 54 -10.93 -4.04 0.94
C LEU A 54 -11.44 -2.97 1.93
N GLY A 55 -11.15 -3.09 3.23
CA GLY A 55 -11.52 -2.11 4.24
C GLY A 55 -10.55 -0.94 4.31
N GLU A 56 -10.74 -0.05 5.30
CA GLU A 56 -9.96 1.18 5.47
C GLU A 56 -8.43 0.96 5.60
N LYS A 57 -8.03 -0.19 6.15
CA LYS A 57 -6.61 -0.57 6.33
C LYS A 57 -6.03 -1.30 5.11
N SER A 58 -6.84 -1.60 4.10
CA SER A 58 -6.42 -2.30 2.90
C SER A 58 -5.51 -1.43 2.03
N PHE A 59 -4.71 -2.10 1.19
CA PHE A 59 -3.94 -1.49 0.13
C PHE A 59 -4.77 -0.52 -0.72
N TYR A 60 -6.00 -0.89 -1.08
CA TYR A 60 -6.86 -0.11 -1.96
C TYR A 60 -7.23 1.24 -1.35
N SER A 61 -7.62 1.27 -0.07
CA SER A 61 -7.93 2.52 0.64
C SER A 61 -6.67 3.35 0.89
N ILE A 62 -5.52 2.71 1.15
CA ILE A 62 -4.23 3.40 1.27
C ILE A 62 -3.86 4.10 -0.05
N ARG A 63 -4.06 3.40 -1.18
CA ARG A 63 -3.83 3.93 -2.53
C ARG A 63 -4.80 5.06 -2.85
N GLU A 64 -6.09 4.85 -2.65
CA GLU A 64 -7.13 5.86 -2.92
C GLU A 64 -6.86 7.14 -2.12
N SER A 65 -6.61 7.03 -0.82
CA SER A 65 -6.28 8.19 0.03
C SER A 65 -5.02 8.91 -0.45
N TYR A 66 -4.01 8.19 -0.92
CA TYR A 66 -2.83 8.81 -1.52
C TYR A 66 -3.19 9.60 -2.78
N TRP A 67 -3.93 8.96 -3.71
CA TRP A 67 -4.39 9.57 -4.95
C TRP A 67 -5.25 10.81 -4.72
N GLU A 68 -6.17 10.78 -3.77
CA GLU A 68 -6.99 11.94 -3.41
C GLU A 68 -6.14 13.14 -2.98
N ASN A 69 -5.09 12.86 -2.20
CA ASN A 69 -4.16 13.85 -1.64
C ASN A 69 -3.08 14.34 -2.62
N LEU A 70 -3.02 13.78 -3.83
CA LEU A 70 -2.14 14.27 -4.90
C LEU A 70 -2.62 15.61 -5.46
N GLY A 71 -1.67 16.45 -5.83
CA GLY A 71 -1.96 17.72 -6.52
C GLY A 71 -2.53 17.48 -7.92
N PRO A 72 -3.21 18.46 -8.52
CA PRO A 72 -3.83 18.32 -9.85
C PRO A 72 -2.83 17.89 -10.93
N ILE A 73 -1.59 18.38 -10.86
CA ILE A 73 -0.53 18.06 -11.83
C ILE A 73 -0.01 16.63 -11.61
N SER A 74 0.19 16.22 -10.36
CA SER A 74 0.63 14.86 -10.03
C SER A 74 -0.39 13.79 -10.39
N LYS A 75 -1.69 14.15 -10.48
CA LYS A 75 -2.76 13.24 -10.94
C LYS A 75 -2.74 12.98 -12.45
N LEU A 76 -2.07 13.83 -13.24
CA LEU A 76 -2.06 13.70 -14.70
C LEU A 76 -1.16 12.58 -15.20
N HIS A 77 -0.07 12.31 -14.49
CA HIS A 77 0.89 11.27 -14.86
C HIS A 77 1.73 10.82 -13.67
N GLU A 78 2.04 9.52 -13.61
CA GLU A 78 2.81 8.89 -12.52
C GLU A 78 4.21 9.54 -12.34
N ASP A 79 4.86 9.92 -13.44
CA ASP A 79 6.15 10.64 -13.43
C ASP A 79 6.13 11.91 -12.53
N PHE A 80 4.98 12.57 -12.40
CA PHE A 80 4.81 13.80 -11.61
C PHE A 80 4.50 13.53 -10.14
N GLU A 81 4.35 12.28 -9.72
CA GLU A 81 4.18 11.94 -8.31
C GLU A 81 5.45 12.21 -7.50
N SER A 82 6.62 12.08 -8.15
CA SER A 82 7.93 12.32 -7.55
C SER A 82 8.19 13.80 -7.18
N LEU A 83 7.33 14.72 -7.63
CA LEU A 83 7.45 16.16 -7.37
C LEU A 83 7.28 16.52 -5.89
N ASP A 84 6.49 15.74 -5.13
CA ASP A 84 6.36 15.89 -3.67
C ASP A 84 6.99 14.67 -2.96
N PRO A 85 8.32 14.69 -2.75
CA PRO A 85 9.04 13.54 -2.21
C PRO A 85 8.59 13.20 -0.78
N LYS A 86 8.01 14.15 -0.04
CA LYS A 86 7.55 13.90 1.33
C LYS A 86 6.29 13.04 1.34
N LYS A 87 5.30 13.38 0.51
CA LYS A 87 4.07 12.59 0.36
C LYS A 87 4.36 11.23 -0.25
N PHE A 88 5.19 11.21 -1.29
CA PHE A 88 5.62 9.99 -1.96
C PHE A 88 6.29 9.00 -1.00
N ASN A 89 7.29 9.46 -0.22
CA ASN A 89 7.97 8.62 0.75
C ASN A 89 7.04 8.15 1.87
N ARG A 90 6.09 8.99 2.31
CA ARG A 90 5.08 8.58 3.30
C ARG A 90 4.20 7.45 2.76
N TYR A 91 3.80 7.54 1.49
CA TYR A 91 3.02 6.49 0.83
C TYR A 91 3.81 5.19 0.70
N LYS A 92 5.06 5.24 0.18
CA LYS A 92 5.95 4.07 0.11
C LYS A 92 6.12 3.36 1.45
N ARG A 93 6.29 4.12 2.55
CA ARG A 93 6.36 3.55 3.91
C ARG A 93 5.07 2.86 4.33
N LYS A 94 3.90 3.41 4.00
CA LYS A 94 2.61 2.77 4.28
C LYS A 94 2.45 1.47 3.51
N LEU A 95 2.85 1.44 2.24
CA LEU A 95 2.82 0.22 1.43
C LEU A 95 3.75 -0.86 2.02
N LEU A 96 4.98 -0.51 2.39
CA LEU A 96 5.91 -1.44 3.03
C LEU A 96 5.40 -1.94 4.39
N PHE A 97 4.74 -1.08 5.17
CA PHE A 97 4.11 -1.52 6.41
C PHE A 97 3.00 -2.53 6.13
N ARG A 98 2.11 -2.24 5.17
CA ARG A 98 1.02 -3.14 4.79
C ARG A 98 1.53 -4.46 4.20
N TYR A 99 2.59 -4.42 3.40
CA TYR A 99 3.31 -5.60 2.91
C TYR A 99 3.67 -6.54 4.06
N ASN A 100 4.34 -6.01 5.08
CA ASN A 100 4.78 -6.79 6.22
C ASN A 100 3.60 -7.40 6.99
N VAL A 101 2.54 -6.63 7.22
CA VAL A 101 1.34 -7.14 7.92
C VAL A 101 0.69 -8.30 7.14
N LEU A 102 0.56 -8.17 5.83
CA LEU A 102 0.00 -9.23 4.99
C LEU A 102 0.94 -10.43 4.90
N LEU A 103 2.25 -10.19 4.82
CA LEU A 103 3.26 -11.24 4.85
C LEU A 103 3.15 -12.04 6.15
N ASP A 104 3.20 -11.37 7.31
CA ASP A 104 3.09 -12.01 8.62
C ASP A 104 1.78 -12.83 8.73
N TYR A 105 0.65 -12.29 8.26
CA TYR A 105 -0.63 -13.01 8.24
C TYR A 105 -0.63 -14.24 7.32
N LEU A 106 -0.03 -14.14 6.13
CA LEU A 106 -0.01 -15.24 5.17
C LEU A 106 0.98 -16.35 5.55
N TYR A 107 2.01 -15.98 6.32
CA TYR A 107 2.96 -16.89 6.96
C TYR A 107 2.35 -17.59 8.17
N ASP A 108 1.56 -16.87 8.95
CA ASP A 108 0.90 -17.44 10.11
C ASP A 108 -0.14 -18.49 9.67
N GLN A 109 -0.02 -19.70 10.18
CA GLN A 109 -0.91 -20.82 9.84
C GLN A 109 -2.18 -20.84 10.73
N THR A 110 -2.44 -19.77 11.47
CA THR A 110 -3.60 -19.67 12.36
C THR A 110 -4.91 -19.68 11.56
N GLU A 111 -5.97 -20.28 12.13
CA GLU A 111 -7.30 -20.37 11.49
C GLU A 111 -8.04 -19.00 11.42
N PHE A 112 -7.34 -17.89 11.68
CA PHE A 112 -7.93 -16.56 11.70
C PHE A 112 -8.32 -16.11 10.28
N ARG A 113 -9.62 -15.86 10.07
CA ARG A 113 -10.21 -15.34 8.82
C ARG A 113 -9.85 -16.13 7.55
N LEU A 114 -9.82 -17.47 7.62
CA LEU A 114 -9.52 -18.34 6.46
C LEU A 114 -10.41 -18.09 5.23
N ASN A 115 -11.67 -17.68 5.41
CA ASN A 115 -12.61 -17.42 4.32
C ASN A 115 -12.15 -16.28 3.41
N ASP A 116 -11.45 -15.29 3.97
CA ASP A 116 -11.02 -14.08 3.26
C ASP A 116 -9.58 -14.19 2.74
N ARG A 117 -8.92 -15.33 2.99
CA ARG A 117 -7.50 -15.54 2.65
C ARG A 117 -7.18 -15.27 1.19
N ASN A 118 -8.08 -15.63 0.28
CA ASN A 118 -7.91 -15.37 -1.15
C ASN A 118 -7.93 -13.87 -1.48
N LEU A 119 -8.74 -13.08 -0.76
CA LEU A 119 -8.80 -11.63 -0.94
C LEU A 119 -7.51 -10.98 -0.43
N TYR A 120 -6.99 -11.42 0.70
CA TYR A 120 -5.69 -10.95 1.19
C TYR A 120 -4.54 -11.36 0.28
N LEU A 121 -4.59 -12.55 -0.32
CA LEU A 121 -3.60 -12.98 -1.31
C LEU A 121 -3.62 -12.09 -2.55
N GLN A 122 -4.80 -11.72 -3.04
CA GLN A 122 -4.93 -10.80 -4.16
C GLN A 122 -4.44 -9.39 -3.79
N GLU A 123 -4.84 -8.89 -2.63
CA GLU A 123 -4.33 -7.62 -2.11
C GLU A 123 -2.80 -7.61 -2.02
N PHE A 124 -2.23 -8.72 -1.55
CA PHE A 124 -0.79 -8.88 -1.42
C PHE A 124 -0.07 -8.89 -2.77
N THR A 125 -0.61 -9.57 -3.80
CA THR A 125 -0.03 -9.55 -5.14
C THR A 125 -0.07 -8.15 -5.76
N ASP A 126 -1.21 -7.47 -5.65
CA ASP A 126 -1.39 -6.13 -6.20
C ASP A 126 -0.47 -5.11 -5.51
N LEU A 127 -0.28 -5.28 -4.20
CA LEU A 127 0.62 -4.45 -3.41
C LEU A 127 2.10 -4.67 -3.77
N ILE A 128 2.52 -5.89 -4.09
CA ILE A 128 3.89 -6.17 -4.57
C ILE A 128 4.12 -5.48 -5.92
N ILE A 129 3.17 -5.61 -6.85
CA ILE A 129 3.24 -4.97 -8.17
C ILE A 129 3.41 -3.45 -8.00
N GLU A 130 2.60 -2.83 -7.14
CA GLU A 130 2.68 -1.41 -6.83
C GLU A 130 4.05 -1.02 -6.23
N LEU A 131 4.57 -1.80 -5.28
CA LEU A 131 5.90 -1.55 -4.67
C LEU A 131 7.02 -1.59 -5.71
N VAL A 132 6.98 -2.56 -6.63
CA VAL A 132 7.95 -2.68 -7.73
C VAL A 132 7.85 -1.49 -8.68
N ARG A 133 6.63 -1.06 -9.04
CA ARG A 133 6.39 0.14 -9.86
C ARG A 133 7.07 1.36 -9.25
N TYR A 134 6.97 1.53 -7.93
CA TYR A 134 7.61 2.63 -7.19
C TYR A 134 9.10 2.42 -6.86
N GLY A 135 9.74 1.40 -7.42
CA GLY A 135 11.19 1.21 -7.32
C GLY A 135 11.67 0.73 -5.94
N VAL A 136 10.84 -0.02 -5.22
CA VAL A 136 11.31 -0.86 -4.10
C VAL A 136 12.17 -1.97 -4.68
N SER A 137 13.35 -2.23 -4.09
CA SER A 137 14.23 -3.29 -4.60
C SER A 137 13.69 -4.66 -4.23
N GLU A 138 13.96 -5.66 -5.07
CA GLU A 138 13.60 -7.04 -4.77
C GLU A 138 14.21 -7.50 -3.44
N SER A 139 15.44 -7.05 -3.14
CA SER A 139 16.11 -7.34 -1.87
C SER A 139 15.34 -6.85 -0.63
N GLU A 140 14.64 -5.71 -0.72
CA GLU A 140 13.80 -5.19 0.38
C GLU A 140 12.55 -6.06 0.56
N LEU A 141 11.96 -6.56 -0.54
CA LEU A 141 10.79 -7.45 -0.48
C LEU A 141 11.15 -8.83 0.11
N TRP A 142 12.32 -9.35 -0.23
CA TRP A 142 12.81 -10.64 0.26
C TRP A 142 13.40 -10.59 1.67
N GLN A 143 13.68 -9.41 2.23
CA GLN A 143 14.44 -9.26 3.48
C GLN A 143 13.84 -10.02 4.67
N LYS A 144 12.52 -10.17 4.71
CA LYS A 144 11.79 -10.84 5.81
C LYS A 144 11.38 -12.28 5.53
N ILE A 145 11.77 -12.81 4.38
CA ILE A 145 11.38 -14.16 3.95
C ILE A 145 12.54 -15.09 4.27
N ASP A 146 12.38 -15.91 5.30
CA ASP A 146 13.33 -16.97 5.61
C ASP A 146 13.30 -18.02 4.49
N SER A 147 14.44 -18.22 3.85
CA SER A 147 14.62 -19.15 2.72
C SER A 147 14.78 -20.61 3.14
N ASP A 148 14.96 -20.89 4.43
CA ASP A 148 15.38 -22.19 4.96
C ASP A 148 14.22 -23.09 5.43
N SER A 149 12.97 -22.66 5.26
CA SER A 149 11.83 -23.45 5.65
C SER A 149 11.46 -24.47 4.57
N GLU A 150 11.59 -25.77 4.85
CA GLU A 150 11.16 -26.90 4.00
C GLU A 150 9.62 -27.00 3.81
N ASP A 151 8.87 -25.99 4.21
CA ASP A 151 7.42 -26.04 4.24
C ASP A 151 6.82 -25.79 2.85
N ASN A 152 6.02 -26.74 2.36
CA ASN A 152 5.45 -26.72 1.01
C ASN A 152 4.54 -25.49 0.77
N HIS A 153 3.93 -24.97 1.85
CA HIS A 153 3.13 -23.76 1.83
C HIS A 153 3.97 -22.50 1.56
N LEU A 154 5.16 -22.43 2.15
CA LEU A 154 6.10 -21.31 1.99
C LEU A 154 6.67 -21.28 0.57
N HIS A 155 6.84 -22.46 -0.04
CA HIS A 155 7.21 -22.56 -1.45
C HIS A 155 6.17 -21.94 -2.39
N LEU A 156 4.88 -22.19 -2.16
CA LEU A 156 3.79 -21.58 -2.96
C LEU A 156 3.74 -20.05 -2.79
N MET A 157 3.96 -19.57 -1.57
CA MET A 157 4.05 -18.13 -1.29
C MET A 157 5.22 -17.48 -2.01
N TYR A 158 6.40 -18.12 -1.97
CA TYR A 158 7.57 -17.68 -2.71
C TYR A 158 7.30 -17.54 -4.21
N GLN A 159 6.67 -18.57 -4.81
CA GLN A 159 6.29 -18.53 -6.23
C GLN A 159 5.34 -17.38 -6.56
N LYS A 160 4.35 -17.10 -5.68
CA LYS A 160 3.43 -15.98 -5.86
C LYS A 160 4.13 -14.63 -5.80
N ILE A 161 5.06 -14.45 -4.86
CA ILE A 161 5.84 -13.22 -4.71
C ILE A 161 6.71 -13.01 -5.95
N GLN A 162 7.43 -14.06 -6.37
CA GLN A 162 8.27 -14.01 -7.56
C GLN A 162 7.45 -13.68 -8.82
N ALA A 163 6.28 -14.29 -8.99
CA ALA A 163 5.39 -13.99 -10.11
C ALA A 163 4.90 -12.53 -10.09
N ALA A 164 4.52 -12.01 -8.92
CA ALA A 164 4.09 -10.62 -8.77
C ALA A 164 5.23 -9.63 -9.06
N ILE A 165 6.46 -9.94 -8.64
CA ILE A 165 7.64 -9.11 -8.96
C ILE A 165 7.89 -9.07 -10.47
N VAL A 166 7.84 -10.22 -11.15
CA VAL A 166 8.01 -10.29 -12.61
C VAL A 166 6.93 -9.49 -13.33
N LEU A 167 5.69 -9.54 -12.86
CA LEU A 167 4.59 -8.73 -13.40
C LEU A 167 4.82 -7.24 -13.18
N GLY A 168 5.18 -6.82 -11.97
CA GLY A 168 5.46 -5.41 -11.66
C GLY A 168 6.64 -4.85 -12.46
N ASN A 169 7.68 -5.65 -12.70
CA ASN A 169 8.80 -5.24 -13.54
C ASN A 169 8.36 -5.02 -15.00
N LYS A 170 7.50 -5.89 -15.55
CA LYS A 170 6.94 -5.71 -16.89
C LYS A 170 6.08 -4.45 -16.99
N GLU A 171 5.20 -4.22 -16.03
CA GLU A 171 4.36 -3.02 -16.00
C GLU A 171 5.19 -1.73 -15.90
N LYS A 172 6.26 -1.75 -15.10
CA LYS A 172 7.19 -0.64 -14.99
C LYS A 172 7.94 -0.36 -16.30
N GLU A 173 8.31 -1.40 -17.04
CA GLU A 173 8.92 -1.27 -18.37
C GLU A 173 7.92 -0.72 -19.41
N GLU A 174 6.66 -1.16 -19.36
CA GLU A 174 5.60 -0.67 -20.26
C GLU A 174 5.17 0.77 -19.95
N ALA A 175 5.19 1.17 -18.67
CA ALA A 175 4.93 2.53 -18.23
C ALA A 175 6.02 3.53 -18.64
N SER A 176 7.07 3.10 -19.35
CA SER A 176 8.23 3.92 -19.66
C SER A 176 7.92 5.13 -20.57
N SER A 177 7.81 6.26 -19.86
CA SER A 177 7.94 7.67 -20.23
C SER A 177 6.75 8.34 -20.92
N PHE A 178 6.16 9.28 -20.17
CA PHE A 178 5.30 10.34 -20.69
C PHE A 178 5.89 11.00 -21.95
N VAL A 179 7.22 11.17 -21.98
CA VAL A 179 7.92 11.79 -23.11
C VAL A 179 7.79 10.96 -24.38
N LEU A 180 7.99 9.63 -24.33
CA LEU A 180 7.81 8.78 -25.52
C LEU A 180 6.34 8.70 -25.94
N SER A 181 5.42 8.66 -24.97
CA SER A 181 3.97 8.69 -25.23
C SER A 181 3.53 9.99 -25.91
N LEU A 182 3.96 11.15 -25.39
CA LEU A 182 3.61 12.46 -25.92
C LEU A 182 4.27 12.72 -27.28
N LEU A 183 5.51 12.26 -27.50
CA LEU A 183 6.16 12.33 -28.81
C LEU A 183 5.46 11.44 -29.86
N ASN A 184 4.91 10.30 -29.45
CA ASN A 184 4.18 9.38 -30.33
C ASN A 184 2.68 9.68 -30.45
N TYR A 185 2.17 10.66 -29.70
CA TYR A 185 0.77 11.06 -29.78
C TYR A 185 0.43 11.54 -31.19
N LYS A 186 -0.52 10.86 -31.83
CA LYS A 186 -0.99 11.19 -33.18
C LYS A 186 -2.06 12.26 -33.11
N VAL A 187 -1.71 13.47 -33.54
CA VAL A 187 -2.68 14.55 -33.73
C VAL A 187 -3.27 14.40 -35.14
N PHE A 188 -4.60 14.39 -35.24
CA PHE A 188 -5.33 14.30 -36.52
C PHE A 188 -5.02 13.05 -37.37
N GLY A 189 -4.61 11.94 -36.76
CA GLY A 189 -4.45 10.64 -37.45
C GLY A 189 -3.25 10.51 -38.40
N PHE A 190 -2.59 11.62 -38.78
CA PHE A 190 -1.50 11.61 -39.77
C PHE A 190 -0.15 12.10 -39.24
N MET A 191 -0.09 12.95 -38.22
CA MET A 191 1.18 13.52 -37.73
C MET A 191 1.45 13.18 -36.28
N ARG A 192 2.68 12.71 -35.99
CA ARG A 192 3.16 12.50 -34.61
C ARG A 192 3.57 13.85 -34.02
N LEU A 193 3.21 14.13 -32.77
CA LEU A 193 3.59 15.37 -32.09
C LEU A 193 5.10 15.59 -32.10
N GLY A 194 5.88 14.50 -32.02
CA GLY A 194 7.33 14.53 -32.12
C GLY A 194 7.84 15.11 -33.44
N SER A 195 7.18 14.85 -34.57
CA SER A 195 7.59 15.46 -35.85
C SER A 195 7.35 16.98 -35.90
N ILE A 196 6.32 17.47 -35.19
CA ILE A 196 6.04 18.91 -35.09
C ILE A 196 7.09 19.58 -34.20
N ALA A 197 7.43 18.97 -33.06
CA ALA A 197 8.44 19.49 -32.15
C ALA A 197 9.83 19.55 -32.81
N VAL A 198 10.22 18.51 -33.55
CA VAL A 198 11.52 18.45 -34.25
C VAL A 198 11.62 19.50 -35.35
N THR A 199 10.54 19.75 -36.10
CA THR A 199 10.55 20.75 -37.18
C THR A 199 10.60 22.18 -36.64
N PHE A 200 9.85 22.48 -35.58
CA PHE A 200 9.89 23.79 -34.93
C PHE A 200 11.23 24.06 -34.23
N LEU A 201 11.73 23.13 -33.42
CA LEU A 201 13.00 23.30 -32.71
C LEU A 201 14.19 23.25 -33.67
N GLY A 202 14.14 22.39 -34.69
CA GLY A 202 15.17 22.29 -35.72
C GLY A 202 15.29 23.57 -36.53
N SER A 203 14.18 24.17 -36.96
CA SER A 203 14.20 25.45 -37.68
C SER A 203 14.73 26.60 -36.81
N PHE A 204 14.33 26.66 -35.54
CA PHE A 204 14.89 27.62 -34.58
C PHE A 204 16.40 27.46 -34.37
N GLY A 205 16.87 26.21 -34.30
CA GLY A 205 18.30 25.89 -34.19
C GLY A 205 19.09 26.37 -35.40
N ILE A 206 18.57 26.15 -36.61
CA ILE A 206 19.20 26.60 -37.86
C ILE A 206 19.26 28.14 -37.91
N ILE A 207 18.16 28.81 -37.56
CA ILE A 207 18.11 30.29 -37.52
C ILE A 207 19.12 30.84 -36.50
N SER A 208 19.19 30.24 -35.30
CA SER A 208 20.15 30.65 -34.27
C SER A 208 21.59 30.43 -34.68
N ALA A 209 21.89 29.31 -35.35
CA ALA A 209 23.21 29.01 -35.87
C ALA A 209 23.61 29.99 -36.99
N ALA A 210 22.69 30.29 -37.91
CA ALA A 210 22.89 31.25 -38.99
C ALA A 210 23.14 32.68 -38.45
N LEU A 211 22.36 33.12 -37.46
CA LEU A 211 22.56 34.42 -36.80
C LEU A 211 23.89 34.49 -36.04
N SER A 212 24.28 33.41 -35.36
CA SER A 212 25.56 33.33 -34.65
C SER A 212 26.74 33.37 -35.62
N PHE A 213 26.64 32.66 -36.75
CA PHE A 213 27.64 32.68 -37.81
C PHE A 213 27.75 34.05 -38.48
N TYR A 214 26.62 34.70 -38.77
CA TYR A 214 26.59 36.04 -39.34
C TYR A 214 27.24 37.07 -38.40
N ARG A 215 26.95 36.99 -37.10
CA ARG A 215 27.57 37.85 -36.08
C ARG A 215 29.08 37.61 -35.98
N TYR A 216 29.53 36.36 -36.04
CA TYR A 216 30.96 36.04 -36.06
C TYR A 216 31.67 36.66 -37.26
N MET A 217 31.07 36.59 -38.46
CA MET A 217 31.64 37.16 -39.67
C MET A 217 31.74 38.70 -39.63
N ILE A 218 30.79 39.40 -39.02
CA ILE A 218 30.83 40.87 -38.91
C ILE A 218 31.88 41.37 -37.92
N PHE A 219 32.12 40.66 -36.82
CA PHE A 219 33.02 41.14 -35.76
C PHE A 219 34.49 40.73 -35.93
N ASN A 220 34.78 39.76 -36.80
CA ASN A 220 36.14 39.29 -37.10
C ASN A 220 36.70 39.81 -38.43
N TYR A 221 36.05 40.80 -39.03
CA TYR A 221 36.52 41.57 -40.19
C TYR A 221 36.60 43.04 -39.82
#